data_AF-A0AAW3I8J3-F1
#
_entry.id   AF-A0AAW3I8J3-F1
#
_cell.length_a   1.000
_cell.length_b   1.000
_cell.length_c   1.000
_cell.angle_alpha   90.00
_cell.angle_beta   90.00
_cell.angle_gamma   90.00
#
_symmetry.space_group_name_H-M   'P 1'
#
loop_
_entity.id
_entity.type
_entity.pdbx_description
1 polymer ?
#
loop_
_entity_poly.entity_id
_entity_poly.type
_entity_poly.pdbx_seq_one_letter_code
_entity_poly.pdbx_strand_id
1 'polypeptide(L)'
;MWSSRKRQVGQGMTEYIVVVALVAVAAIAVYQYFGQVVRSQTAAMARELAGEDGGTQTRAAQQAAQKAAAQAKARSLKSFTGNASDAK
;
A
#
# COMPACT_ATOMS: atom_id res chain seq x y z
N MET A 1 14.61 39.98 42.37
CA MET A 1 15.45 40.34 41.20
C MET A 1 14.99 39.50 40.03
N TRP A 2 14.35 40.11 39.03
CA TRP A 2 13.84 39.40 37.87
C TRP A 2 15.01 39.13 36.90
N SER A 3 15.37 37.87 36.73
CA SER A 3 16.48 37.48 35.87
C SER A 3 16.03 37.55 34.40
N SER A 4 16.48 38.58 33.68
CA SER A 4 16.23 38.75 32.25
C SER A 4 16.88 37.60 31.47
N ARG A 5 16.05 36.75 30.87
CA ARG A 5 16.48 35.67 29.97
C ARG A 5 17.13 36.33 28.75
N LYS A 6 18.45 36.14 28.58
CA LYS A 6 19.21 36.71 27.45
C LYS A 6 18.56 36.24 26.14
N ARG A 7 18.02 37.17 25.34
CA ARG A 7 17.65 36.89 23.95
C ARG A 7 18.94 36.60 23.17
N GLN A 8 19.16 35.34 22.79
CA GLN A 8 20.27 34.95 21.94
C GLN A 8 19.99 35.42 20.51
N VAL A 9 20.54 36.58 20.15
CA VAL A 9 20.57 37.03 18.75
C VAL A 9 21.59 36.16 18.03
N GLY A 10 21.11 35.23 17.21
CA GLY A 10 21.90 34.21 16.51
C GLY A 10 21.38 32.78 16.66
N GLN A 11 20.55 32.51 17.68
CA GLN A 11 19.94 31.19 17.92
C GLN A 11 18.94 30.78 16.82
N GLY A 12 18.45 31.74 16.03
CA GLY A 12 17.48 31.50 14.96
C GLY A 12 18.05 31.17 13.58
N MET A 13 19.35 31.29 13.31
CA MET A 13 19.86 31.00 11.95
C MET A 13 20.31 29.55 11.84
N THR A 14 21.15 29.07 12.77
CA THR A 14 21.66 27.69 12.76
C THR A 14 20.60 26.65 13.11
N GLU A 15 19.70 26.94 14.06
CA GLU A 15 18.62 26.01 14.43
C GLU A 15 17.61 25.84 13.29
N TYR A 16 17.31 26.92 12.57
CA TYR A 16 16.41 26.88 11.41
C TYR A 16 17.05 26.16 10.23
N ILE A 17 18.36 26.33 9.97
CA ILE A 17 19.06 25.60 8.90
C ILE A 17 18.93 24.08 9.10
N VAL A 18 19.07 23.59 10.33
CA VAL A 18 18.93 22.16 10.62
C VAL A 18 17.49 21.68 10.38
N VAL A 19 16.50 22.41 10.88
CA VAL A 19 15.07 22.06 10.68
C VAL A 19 14.72 22.09 9.18
N VAL A 20 15.16 23.11 8.44
CA VAL A 20 14.93 23.23 6.99
C VAL A 20 15.59 22.08 6.23
N ALA A 21 16.81 21.69 6.60
CA ALA A 21 17.50 20.55 5.98
C ALA A 21 16.71 19.24 6.17
N LEU A 22 16.17 19.00 7.38
CA LEU A 22 15.34 17.82 7.65
C LEU A 22 14.04 17.82 6.85
N VAL A 23 13.36 18.98 6.76
CA VAL A 23 12.13 19.13 5.96
C VAL A 23 12.43 18.93 4.48
N ALA A 24 13.55 19.44 3.96
CA ALA A 24 13.93 19.28 2.56
C ALA A 24 14.16 17.80 2.19
N VAL A 25 14.86 17.05 3.04
CA VAL A 25 15.07 15.60 2.83
C VAL A 25 13.74 14.84 2.87
N ALA A 26 12.87 15.15 3.84
CA ALA A 26 11.54 14.55 3.92
C ALA A 26 10.68 14.88 2.69
N ALA A 27 10.73 16.12 2.21
CA ALA A 27 10.00 16.56 1.02
C ALA A 27 10.43 15.79 -0.23
N ILE A 28 11.73 15.56 -0.44
CA ILE A 28 12.22 14.75 -1.57
C ILE A 28 11.63 13.34 -1.52
N ALA A 29 11.60 12.70 -0.34
CA ALA A 29 11.00 11.38 -0.19
C ALA A 29 9.49 11.39 -0.48
N VAL A 30 8.74 12.34 0.09
CA VAL A 30 7.30 12.48 -0.14
C VAL A 30 6.99 12.70 -1.62
N TYR A 31 7.72 13.58 -2.32
CA TYR A 31 7.49 13.82 -3.74
C TYR A 31 7.78 12.59 -4.61
N GLN A 32 8.79 11.79 -4.26
CA GLN A 32 9.06 10.54 -4.97
C GLN A 32 7.93 9.52 -4.78
N TYR A 33 7.55 9.25 -3.52
CA TYR A 33 6.49 8.28 -3.23
C TYR A 33 5.13 8.75 -3.75
N PHE A 34 4.75 10.00 -3.48
CA PHE A 34 3.50 10.56 -3.95
C PHE A 34 3.45 10.62 -5.49
N GLY A 35 4.56 10.98 -6.15
CA GLY A 35 4.66 10.99 -7.61
C GLY A 35 4.50 9.60 -8.23
N GLN A 36 5.05 8.56 -7.61
CA GLN A 36 4.83 7.16 -8.02
C GLN A 36 3.36 6.73 -7.84
N VAL A 37 2.74 7.09 -6.73
CA VAL A 37 1.33 6.76 -6.45
C VAL A 37 0.40 7.47 -7.43
N VAL A 38 0.54 8.78 -7.61
CA VAL A 38 -0.26 9.54 -8.58
C VAL A 38 -0.05 8.97 -9.99
N ARG A 39 1.19 8.74 -10.43
CA ARG A 39 1.46 8.18 -11.76
C ARG A 39 0.83 6.79 -11.94
N SER A 40 0.95 5.91 -10.94
CA SER A 40 0.39 4.56 -11.03
C SER A 40 -1.13 4.56 -11.05
N GLN A 41 -1.77 5.42 -10.24
CA GLN A 41 -3.22 5.61 -10.28
C GLN A 41 -3.68 6.24 -11.58
N THR A 42 -3.02 7.29 -12.07
CA THR A 42 -3.33 7.90 -13.36
C THR A 42 -3.13 6.90 -14.50
N ALA A 43 -2.11 6.05 -14.45
CA ALA A 43 -1.92 4.99 -15.44
C ALA A 43 -3.01 3.92 -15.37
N ALA A 44 -3.46 3.54 -14.16
CA ALA A 44 -4.58 2.62 -13.99
C ALA A 44 -5.89 3.22 -14.53
N MET A 45 -6.18 4.48 -14.19
CA MET A 45 -7.34 5.21 -14.71
C MET A 45 -7.25 5.42 -16.22
N ALA A 46 -6.08 5.72 -16.77
CA ALA A 46 -5.87 5.88 -18.20
C ALA A 46 -6.01 4.55 -18.95
N ARG A 47 -5.58 3.43 -18.38
CA ARG A 47 -5.81 2.09 -18.94
C ARG A 47 -7.29 1.71 -18.91
N GLU A 48 -7.97 2.01 -17.81
CA GLU A 48 -9.43 1.81 -17.69
C GLU A 48 -10.19 2.68 -18.71
N LEU A 49 -9.81 3.96 -18.83
CA LEU A 49 -10.43 4.91 -19.76
C LEU A 49 -10.10 4.62 -21.24
N ALA A 50 -8.88 4.15 -21.52
CA ALA A 50 -8.46 3.72 -22.86
C ALA A 50 -9.10 2.39 -23.29
N GLY A 51 -9.88 1.75 -22.39
CA GLY A 51 -10.49 0.45 -22.66
C GLY A 51 -9.46 -0.67 -22.77
N GLU A 52 -8.24 -0.47 -22.24
CA GLU A 52 -7.17 -1.48 -22.20
C GLU A 52 -7.41 -2.45 -21.03
N ASP A 53 -8.54 -3.15 -21.17
CA ASP A 53 -8.76 -4.55 -20.86
C ASP A 53 -8.48 -5.00 -19.41
N GLY A 54 -9.38 -4.59 -18.51
CA GLY A 54 -9.75 -5.36 -17.32
C GLY A 54 -10.12 -6.82 -17.65
N GLY A 55 -10.16 -7.24 -18.91
CA GLY A 55 -10.25 -8.64 -19.34
C GLY A 55 -9.08 -9.51 -18.90
N THR A 56 -7.86 -9.00 -18.69
CA THR A 56 -6.76 -9.83 -18.11
C THR A 56 -6.97 -10.06 -16.61
N GLN A 57 -7.37 -9.03 -15.87
CA GLN A 57 -7.73 -9.12 -14.45
C GLN A 57 -9.03 -9.90 -14.25
N THR A 58 -10.01 -9.77 -15.15
CA THR A 58 -11.27 -10.53 -15.13
C THR A 58 -11.01 -12.00 -15.44
N ARG A 59 -10.14 -12.32 -16.40
CA ARG A 59 -9.69 -13.70 -16.66
C ARG A 59 -8.95 -14.29 -15.47
N ALA A 60 -8.06 -13.52 -14.84
CA ALA A 60 -7.37 -13.95 -13.62
C ALA A 60 -8.34 -14.17 -12.45
N ALA A 61 -9.32 -13.28 -12.27
CA ALA A 61 -10.37 -13.39 -11.25
C ALA A 61 -11.28 -14.61 -11.50
N GLN A 62 -11.68 -14.87 -12.76
CA GLN A 62 -12.44 -16.06 -13.13
C GLN A 62 -11.65 -17.35 -12.88
N GLN A 63 -10.36 -17.39 -13.23
CA GLN A 63 -9.51 -18.55 -12.96
C GLN A 63 -9.34 -18.79 -11.45
N ALA A 64 -9.17 -17.73 -10.66
CA ALA A 64 -9.09 -17.83 -9.20
C ALA A 64 -10.41 -18.35 -8.59
N ALA A 65 -11.54 -17.84 -9.06
CA ALA A 65 -12.87 -18.29 -8.63
C ALA A 65 -13.12 -19.78 -8.97
N GLN A 66 -12.73 -20.22 -10.17
CA GLN A 66 -12.84 -21.63 -10.57
C GLN A 66 -11.96 -22.55 -9.71
N LYS A 67 -10.73 -22.13 -9.39
CA LYS A 67 -9.84 -22.88 -8.48
C LYS A 67 -10.42 -22.97 -7.08
N ALA A 68 -10.93 -21.86 -6.54
CA ALA A 68 -11.58 -21.85 -5.23
C ALA A 68 -12.82 -22.75 -5.19
N ALA A 69 -13.66 -22.71 -6.22
CA ALA A 69 -14.83 -23.58 -6.35
C ALA A 69 -14.45 -25.07 -6.46
N ALA A 70 -13.38 -25.40 -7.19
CA ALA A 70 -12.86 -26.76 -7.29
C ALA A 70 -12.31 -27.26 -5.95
N GLN A 71 -11.57 -26.42 -5.20
CA GLN A 71 -11.10 -26.76 -3.86
C GLN A 71 -12.24 -26.90 -2.84
N ALA A 72 -13.26 -26.06 -2.92
CA ALA A 72 -14.47 -26.17 -2.10
C ALA A 72 -15.24 -27.47 -2.41
N LYS A 73 -15.30 -27.89 -3.68
CA LYS A 73 -15.89 -29.17 -4.08
C LYS A 73 -15.07 -30.36 -3.57
N ALA A 74 -13.74 -30.29 -3.64
CA ALA A 74 -12.83 -31.32 -3.12
C ALA A 74 -12.88 -31.46 -1.58
N ARG A 75 -13.15 -30.35 -0.88
CA ARG A 75 -13.34 -30.31 0.58
C ARG A 75 -14.82 -30.36 1.02
N SER A 76 -15.75 -30.61 0.10
CA SER A 76 -17.16 -30.78 0.46
C SER A 76 -17.32 -31.96 1.42
N LEU A 77 -18.42 -31.96 2.16
CA LEU A 77 -18.72 -32.82 3.32
C LEU A 77 -18.32 -34.31 3.16
N LYS A 78 -18.27 -34.83 1.94
CA LYS A 78 -17.77 -36.17 1.62
C LYS A 78 -16.31 -36.43 2.06
N SER A 79 -15.45 -35.43 2.01
CA SER A 79 -14.06 -35.50 2.50
C SER A 79 -13.99 -35.58 4.04
N PHE A 80 -14.96 -35.00 4.74
CA PHE A 80 -15.01 -35.01 6.20
C PHE A 80 -15.75 -36.24 6.75
N THR A 81 -16.74 -36.78 6.02
CA THR A 81 -17.45 -38.00 6.42
C THR A 81 -16.69 -39.29 6.07
N GLY A 82 -15.75 -39.24 5.12
CA GLY A 82 -14.92 -40.40 4.73
C GLY A 82 -13.88 -40.80 5.79
N ASN A 83 -13.19 -39.83 6.38
CA ASN A 83 -12.16 -40.11 7.41
C ASN A 83 -12.72 -40.61 8.76
N ALA A 84 -14.03 -40.52 8.99
CA ALA A 84 -14.67 -41.03 10.20
C ALA A 84 -14.96 -42.55 10.14
N SER A 85 -14.83 -43.18 8.97
CA SER A 85 -15.18 -44.60 8.77
C SER A 85 -13.96 -45.55 8.83
N ASP A 86 -12.74 -45.03 8.68
CA ASP A 86 -11.49 -45.80 8.69
C ASP A 86 -10.79 -45.84 10.06
N ALA A 87 -11.45 -45.33 11.12
CA ALA A 87 -10.96 -45.42 12.50
C ALA A 87 -11.63 -46.58 13.27
N LYS A 88 -11.66 -47.78 12.69
CA LYS A 88 -11.99 -49.04 13.39
C LYS A 88 -10.75 -49.89 13.58
#